data_AF-A0A8C4VLN3-F1
#
_entry.id   AF-A0A8C4VLN3-F1
#
_cell.length_a   1.000
_cell.length_b   1.000
_cell.length_c   1.000
_cell.angle_alpha   90.00
_cell.angle_beta   90.00
_cell.angle_gamma   90.00
#
_symmetry.space_group_name_H-M   'P 1'
#
loop_
_entity.id
_entity.type
_entity.pdbx_description
1 polymer ?
#
loop_
_entity_poly.entity_id
_entity_poly.type
_entity_poly.pdbx_seq_one_letter_code
_entity_poly.pdbx_strand_id
1 'polypeptide(L)' 'MEEKAVLAIILRHFWVETSQKREGLGLVGELILRPNKGIWIQLKRREYDFK' A
#
# COMPACT_ATOMS: atom_id res chain seq x y z
N MET A 1 9.39 13.69 -4.95
CA MET A 1 10.43 13.28 -3.95
C MET A 1 9.74 12.76 -2.69
N GLU A 2 8.60 13.35 -2.36
CA GLU A 2 7.78 13.04 -1.21
C GLU A 2 7.21 11.61 -1.28
N GLU A 3 6.72 11.20 -2.44
CA GLU A 3 6.06 9.91 -2.66
C GLU A 3 7.01 8.74 -2.37
N LYS A 4 8.24 8.82 -2.87
CA LYS A 4 9.27 7.81 -2.59
C LYS A 4 9.73 7.83 -1.13
N ALA A 5 9.75 8.99 -0.47
CA ALA A 5 10.09 9.07 0.94
C ALA A 5 9.00 8.41 1.80
N VAL A 6 7.73 8.69 1.51
CA VAL A 6 6.58 8.06 2.17
C VAL A 6 6.60 6.55 1.96
N LEU A 7 6.77 6.08 0.71
CA LEU A 7 6.87 4.65 0.41
C LEU A 7 8.03 3.99 1.16
N ALA A 8 9.21 4.61 1.18
CA ALA A 8 10.38 4.08 1.89
C ALA A 8 10.14 3.97 3.40
N ILE A 9 9.48 4.96 4.02
CA ILE A 9 9.15 4.93 5.45
C ILE A 9 8.16 3.81 5.75
N ILE A 10 7.08 3.66 4.96
CA ILE A 10 6.08 2.62 5.17
C ILE A 10 6.72 1.23 5.03
N LEU A 11 7.45 0.99 3.92
CA LEU A 11 8.02 -0.33 3.63
C LEU A 11 9.15 -0.74 4.58
N ARG A 12 9.86 0.23 5.18
CA ARG A 12 10.90 -0.06 6.18
C ARG A 12 10.33 -0.55 7.51
N HIS A 13 9.21 0.02 7.95
CA HIS A 13 8.70 -0.23 9.31
C HIS A 13 7.53 -1.21 9.35
N PHE A 14 6.91 -1.50 8.21
CA PHE A 14 5.72 -2.35 8.13
C PHE A 14 5.87 -3.45 7.08
N TRP A 15 5.29 -4.60 7.38
CA TRP A 15 4.80 -5.55 6.38
C TRP A 15 3.46 -5.03 5.88
N VAL A 16 3.30 -4.98 4.56
CA VAL A 16 2.11 -4.46 3.88
C VAL A 16 1.48 -5.60 3.11
N GLU A 17 0.23 -5.92 3.43
CA GLU A 17 -0.55 -6.94 2.74
C GLU A 17 -1.87 -6.34 2.25
N THR A 18 -2.45 -6.92 1.20
CA THR A 18 -3.78 -6.54 0.71
C THR A 18 -4.70 -7.75 0.71
N SER A 19 -5.94 -7.55 1.16
CA SER A 19 -7.00 -8.56 1.10
C SER A 19 -7.85 -8.42 -0.17
N GLN A 20 -7.60 -7.40 -0.99
CA GLN A 20 -8.42 -7.08 -2.16
C GLN A 20 -7.89 -7.78 -3.41
N LYS A 21 -8.77 -8.50 -4.12
CA LYS A 21 -8.45 -9.07 -5.43
C LYS A 21 -8.42 -7.98 -6.51
N ARG A 22 -7.63 -8.18 -7.56
CA ARG A 22 -7.47 -7.22 -8.67
C ARG A 22 -8.80 -6.89 -9.34
N GLU A 23 -9.64 -7.89 -9.56
CA GLU A 23 -10.95 -7.75 -10.21
C GLU A 23 -11.89 -6.87 -9.36
N GLY A 24 -11.69 -6.86 -8.04
CA GLY A 24 -12.47 -6.06 -7.09
C GLY A 24 -11.98 -4.63 -6.88
N LEU A 25 -10.91 -4.18 -7.56
CA LEU A 25 -10.38 -2.81 -7.42
C LEU A 25 -11.24 -1.74 -8.09
N GLY A 26 -12.07 -2.12 -9.06
CA GLY A 26 -12.94 -1.18 -9.78
C GLY A 26 -12.14 -0.02 -10.37
N LEU A 27 -11.18 -0.34 -11.24
CA LEU A 27 -10.31 0.67 -11.87
C LEU A 27 -11.13 1.64 -12.71
N VAL A 28 -10.91 2.94 -12.51
CA VAL A 28 -11.50 4.01 -13.31
C VAL A 28 -10.39 4.77 -14.03
N GLY A 29 -10.62 5.06 -15.31
CA GLY A 29 -9.72 5.83 -16.16
C GLY A 29 -10.22 7.27 -16.28
N GLU A 30 -9.92 8.08 -15.26
CA GLU A 30 -10.19 9.53 -15.28
C GLU A 30 -8.94 10.27 -15.83
N LEU A 31 -8.43 11.28 -15.12
CA LEU A 31 -7.14 11.90 -15.43
C LEU A 31 -5.97 10.91 -15.25
N ILE A 32 -6.09 10.00 -14.28
CA ILE A 32 -5.16 8.89 -14.04
C ILE A 32 -5.93 7.60 -13.84
N LEU A 33 -5.25 6.47 -14.07
CA LEU A 33 -5.79 5.17 -13.70
C LEU A 33 -5.75 5.01 -12.17
N ARG A 34 -6.92 4.86 -11.54
CA ARG A 34 -7.03 4.70 -10.08
C ARG A 34 -8.12 3.69 -9.70
N PRO A 35 -8.01 3.02 -8.55
CA PRO A 35 -9.13 2.30 -7.95
C PRO A 35 -10.23 3.27 -7.52
N ASN A 36 -11.50 2.92 -7.72
CA ASN A 36 -12.64 3.77 -7.35
C ASN A 36 -12.80 3.96 -5.83
N LYS A 37 -12.34 3.00 -5.02
CA LYS A 37 -12.46 2.97 -3.55
C LYS A 37 -11.10 2.95 -2.84
N GLY A 38 -10.03 3.30 -3.56
CA GLY A 38 -8.66 3.18 -3.08
C GLY A 38 -8.17 1.74 -2.99
N ILE A 39 -7.01 1.55 -2.35
CA ILE A 39 -6.39 0.24 -2.11
C ILE A 39 -6.46 -0.04 -0.61
N TRP A 40 -7.06 -1.16 -0.23
CA TRP A 40 -7.11 -1.57 1.16
C TRP A 40 -5.86 -2.37 1.50
N ILE A 41 -5.14 -1.90 2.52
CA ILE A 41 -3.92 -2.52 3.02
C ILE A 41 -4.01 -2.77 4.51
N GLN A 42 -3.39 -3.87 4.95
CA GLN A 42 -3.14 -4.17 6.35
C GLN A 42 -1.65 -3.92 6.62
N LEU A 43 -1.38 -3.21 7.71
CA LEU A 43 -0.02 -2.90 8.14
C LEU A 43 0.31 -3.70 9.39
N LYS A 44 1.33 -4.55 9.31
CA LYS A 44 1.90 -5.24 10.47
C LYS A 44 3.27 -4.66 10.76
N ARG A 45 3.47 -4.11 11.97
CA ARG A 45 4.77 -3.52 12.36
C ARG A 45 5.86 -4.59 12.29
N ARG A 46 7.01 -4.26 11.69
CA ARG A 46 8.20 -5.10 11.73
C ARG A 46 8.80 -4.99 13.12
N GLU A 47 8.92 -6.11 13.82
CA GLU A 47 9.70 -6.17 15.04
C GLU A 47 11.19 -6.13 14.67
N TYR A 48 11.96 -5.37 15.43
CA TYR A 48 13.42 -5.46 15.36
C TYR A 48 13.82 -6.67 16.18
N ASP A 49 14.23 -7.73 15.50
CA ASP A 49 14.81 -8.91 16.13
C ASP A 49 16.21 -8.50 16.64
N PHE A 50 16.27 -7.96 17.86
CA PHE A 50 17.54 -7.76 18.57
C PHE A 50 17.98 -9.12 19.10
N LYS A 51 18.62 -9.91 18.23
CA LYS A 51 19.41 -11.09 18.64
C LYS A 51 20.78 -10.69 19.15
#